data_AF-A0A165ET76-F1
#
_entry.id   AF-A0A165ET76-F1
#
_cell.length_a   1.000
_cell.length_b   1.000
_cell.length_c   1.000
_cell.angle_alpha   90.00
_cell.angle_beta   90.00
_cell.angle_gamma   90.00
#
_symmetry.space_group_name_H-M   'P 1'
#
loop_
_entity.id
_entity.type
_entity.pdbx_description
1 polymer ?
#
loop_
_entity_poly.entity_id
_entity_poly.type
_entity_poly.pdbx_seq_one_letter_code
_entity_poly.pdbx_strand_id
1 'polypeptide(L)'
;MGSRTVKGRARQTISDKREWPGLKKKKSTMNVRTAILYKKNLATLIDESGIANCPANIRTYLNAVAPPPREPPRLLCSVCGYWGKYKCKRCAMPYCDMNCEAIHNETRCERRVI
;
A
#
# COMPACT_ATOMS: atom_id res chain seq x y z
N MET A 1 -46.87 3.97 -24.72
CA MET A 1 -45.39 3.91 -24.75
C MET A 1 -44.84 4.72 -23.57
N GLY A 2 -44.72 4.12 -22.38
CA GLY A 2 -44.18 4.78 -21.19
C GLY A 2 -42.84 4.16 -20.83
N SER A 3 -41.72 4.80 -21.18
CA SER A 3 -40.38 4.32 -20.88
C SER A 3 -40.15 4.30 -19.38
N ARG A 4 -39.99 3.11 -18.79
CA ARG A 4 -39.53 2.96 -17.40
C ARG A 4 -38.07 3.41 -17.37
N THR A 5 -37.81 4.56 -16.77
CA THR A 5 -36.47 5.07 -16.52
C THR A 5 -35.71 4.06 -15.68
N VAL A 6 -34.67 3.46 -16.24
CA VAL A 6 -33.73 2.61 -15.51
C VAL A 6 -33.00 3.53 -14.52
N LYS A 7 -33.45 3.54 -13.26
CA LYS A 7 -32.72 4.20 -12.18
C LYS A 7 -31.31 3.63 -12.19
N GLY A 8 -30.34 4.51 -12.47
CA GLY A 8 -28.93 4.16 -12.61
C GLY A 8 -28.52 3.24 -11.47
N ARG A 9 -27.92 2.12 -11.83
CA ARG A 9 -27.38 1.11 -10.92
C ARG A 9 -26.23 1.76 -10.15
N ALA A 10 -26.56 2.54 -9.12
CA ALA A 10 -25.59 3.16 -8.25
C ALA A 10 -24.74 2.05 -7.65
N ARG A 11 -23.50 1.96 -8.16
CA ARG A 11 -22.33 1.21 -7.67
C ARG A 11 -22.64 0.19 -6.57
N GLN A 12 -23.21 -0.94 -6.97
CA GLN A 12 -23.28 -2.12 -6.09
C GLN A 12 -21.85 -2.63 -5.84
N THR A 13 -21.42 -2.67 -4.59
CA THR A 13 -20.10 -3.19 -4.20
C THR A 13 -20.06 -4.71 -4.32
N ILE A 14 -18.93 -5.24 -4.80
CA ILE A 14 -18.69 -6.68 -5.06
C ILE A 14 -18.99 -7.60 -3.86
N SER A 15 -18.95 -7.08 -2.63
CA SER A 15 -19.23 -7.85 -1.40
C SER A 15 -20.67 -8.34 -1.29
N ASP A 16 -21.64 -7.64 -1.88
CA ASP A 16 -23.08 -7.97 -1.76
C ASP A 16 -23.51 -9.18 -2.61
N LYS A 17 -22.61 -9.74 -3.42
CA LYS A 17 -22.93 -10.86 -4.31
C LYS A 17 -22.42 -12.23 -3.85
N ARG A 18 -21.67 -12.32 -2.75
CA ARG A 18 -21.19 -13.62 -2.22
C ARG A 18 -22.29 -14.26 -1.39
N GLU A 19 -23.26 -14.88 -2.07
CA GLU A 19 -24.28 -15.69 -1.42
C GLU A 19 -23.74 -17.11 -1.18
N TRP A 20 -23.67 -17.51 0.09
CA TRP A 20 -23.34 -18.87 0.49
C TRP A 20 -24.61 -19.52 1.06
N PRO A 21 -24.99 -20.75 0.62
CA PRO A 21 -26.17 -21.43 1.14
C PRO A 21 -26.01 -21.66 2.65
N GLY A 22 -26.93 -21.14 3.46
CA GLY A 22 -26.94 -21.25 4.92
C GLY A 22 -26.49 -20.00 5.69
N LEU A 23 -25.95 -18.96 5.03
CA LEU A 23 -25.52 -17.74 5.72
C LEU A 23 -26.62 -16.66 5.73
N LYS A 24 -27.08 -16.25 6.93
CA LYS A 24 -28.05 -15.16 7.06
C LYS A 24 -27.47 -13.86 6.52
N LYS A 25 -28.18 -13.20 5.59
CA LYS A 25 -27.81 -11.88 5.05
C LYS A 25 -27.78 -10.85 6.17
N LYS A 26 -26.58 -10.48 6.63
CA LYS A 26 -26.40 -9.39 7.60
C LYS A 26 -26.71 -8.07 6.91
N LYS A 27 -27.70 -7.33 7.42
CA LYS A 27 -28.03 -6.00 6.91
C LYS A 27 -26.84 -5.07 7.17
N SER A 28 -26.38 -4.39 6.13
CA SER A 28 -25.35 -3.36 6.25
C SER A 28 -25.79 -2.28 7.25
N THR A 29 -24.88 -1.81 8.11
CA THR A 29 -25.20 -0.73 9.06
C THR A 29 -25.22 0.61 8.34
N MET A 30 -25.87 1.62 8.92
CA MET A 30 -25.91 2.97 8.33
C MET A 30 -24.50 3.55 8.13
N ASN A 31 -23.58 3.28 9.05
CA ASN A 31 -22.17 3.71 8.96
C ASN A 31 -21.46 3.04 7.78
N VAL A 32 -21.73 1.75 7.54
CA VAL A 32 -21.16 1.05 6.37
C VAL A 32 -21.75 1.60 5.08
N ARG A 33 -23.06 1.87 5.04
CA ARG A 33 -23.70 2.47 3.85
C ARG A 33 -23.15 3.86 3.53
N THR A 34 -22.98 4.71 4.53
CA THR A 34 -22.45 6.08 4.36
C THR A 34 -20.99 6.07 3.93
N ALA A 35 -20.14 5.20 4.50
CA ALA A 35 -18.75 5.05 4.06
C ALA A 35 -18.61 4.58 2.60
N ILE A 36 -19.56 3.77 2.10
CA ILE A 36 -19.58 3.30 0.71
C ILE A 36 -20.11 4.38 -0.25
N LEU A 37 -21.19 5.07 0.13
CA LEU A 37 -21.86 6.06 -0.71
C LEU A 37 -21.08 7.39 -0.77
N TYR A 38 -20.55 7.82 0.37
CA TYR A 38 -19.80 9.07 0.52
C TYR A 38 -18.33 8.73 0.74
N LYS A 39 -17.62 8.48 -0.36
CA LYS A 39 -16.17 8.27 -0.32
C LYS A 39 -15.47 9.57 0.10
N LYS A 40 -14.89 9.55 1.29
CA LYS A 40 -14.02 10.60 1.83
C LYS A 40 -12.55 10.31 1.50
N ASN A 41 -11.74 11.36 1.41
CA ASN A 41 -10.28 11.20 1.29
C ASN A 41 -9.70 10.79 2.66
N LEU A 42 -8.53 10.15 2.66
CA LEU A 42 -7.80 9.82 3.89
C LEU A 42 -7.56 11.08 4.74
N ALA A 43 -7.18 12.20 4.12
CA ALA A 43 -6.96 13.47 4.82
C ALA A 43 -8.18 13.88 5.66
N THR A 44 -9.38 13.89 5.07
CA THR A 44 -10.62 14.23 5.78
C THR A 44 -10.97 13.25 6.89
N LEU A 45 -10.63 11.96 6.74
CA LEU A 45 -10.87 10.96 7.78
C LEU A 45 -9.92 11.13 8.98
N ILE A 46 -8.68 11.57 8.72
CA ILE A 46 -7.70 11.87 9.77
C ILE A 46 -8.16 13.10 10.58
N ASP A 47 -8.66 14.14 9.90
CA ASP A 47 -9.14 15.35 10.57
C ASP A 47 -10.39 15.06 11.44
N GLU A 48 -11.36 14.32 10.90
CA GLU A 48 -12.61 13.97 11.60
C GLU A 48 -12.38 13.06 12.82
N SER A 49 -11.34 12.23 12.79
CA SER A 49 -11.08 11.26 13.87
C SER A 49 -10.35 11.86 15.06
N GLY A 50 -9.86 13.11 14.97
CA GLY A 50 -9.18 13.78 16.08
C GLY A 50 -7.88 13.09 16.51
N ILE A 51 -7.29 12.28 15.62
CA ILE A 51 -6.12 11.43 15.91
C ILE A 51 -4.90 12.25 16.37
N ALA A 52 -4.77 13.50 15.90
CA ALA A 52 -3.71 14.40 16.32
C ALA A 52 -3.76 14.76 17.82
N ASN A 53 -4.95 14.68 18.44
CA ASN A 53 -5.17 15.05 19.83
C ASN A 53 -5.03 13.85 20.79
N CYS A 54 -4.76 12.64 20.28
CA CYS A 54 -4.57 11.48 21.12
C CYS A 54 -3.24 11.59 21.91
N PRO A 55 -3.20 11.13 23.17
CA PRO A 55 -1.97 11.12 23.95
C PRO A 55 -0.89 10.24 23.29
N ALA A 56 0.37 10.63 23.44
CA ALA A 56 1.53 9.99 22.78
C ALA A 56 1.73 8.49 23.10
N ASN A 57 1.08 8.00 24.16
CA ASN A 57 1.07 6.57 24.52
C ASN A 57 0.26 5.73 23.51
N ILE A 58 -0.80 6.30 22.94
CA ILE A 58 -1.65 5.60 21.98
C ILE A 58 -1.02 5.69 20.59
N ARG A 59 -0.73 4.53 20.01
CA ARG A 59 -0.25 4.43 18.62
C ARG A 59 -1.41 4.68 17.67
N THR A 60 -1.30 5.78 16.95
CA THR A 60 -2.26 6.18 15.93
C THR A 60 -1.65 6.06 14.54
N TYR A 61 -2.44 6.30 13.49
CA TYR A 61 -1.94 6.29 12.11
C TYR A 61 -0.70 7.17 11.89
N LEU A 62 -0.60 8.29 12.63
CA LEU A 62 0.51 9.24 12.52
C LEU A 62 1.77 8.78 13.26
N ASN A 63 1.62 8.05 14.37
CA ASN A 63 2.71 7.74 15.31
C ASN A 63 3.09 6.25 15.35
N ALA A 64 2.40 5.41 14.57
CA ALA A 64 2.70 4.00 14.43
C ALA A 64 3.97 3.81 13.59
N VAL A 65 5.12 3.74 14.26
CA VAL A 65 6.44 3.54 13.65
C VAL A 65 7.11 2.32 14.26
N ALA A 66 7.70 1.48 13.41
CA ALA A 66 8.49 0.33 13.86
C ALA A 66 9.83 0.79 14.47
N PRO A 67 10.37 0.09 15.48
CA PRO A 67 11.70 0.39 15.99
C PRO A 67 12.77 0.15 14.90
N PRO A 68 13.95 0.79 15.01
CA PRO A 68 15.03 0.58 14.06
C PRO A 68 15.46 -0.90 14.04
N PRO A 69 15.95 -1.40 12.89
CA PRO A 69 16.41 -2.78 12.77
C PRO A 69 17.61 -3.02 13.70
N ARG A 70 17.63 -4.19 14.35
CA ARG A 70 18.77 -4.63 15.19
C ARG A 70 19.92 -5.18 14.37
N GLU A 71 19.62 -5.72 13.19
CA GLU A 71 20.59 -6.35 12.30
C GLU A 71 21.04 -5.38 11.21
N PRO A 72 22.30 -5.51 10.74
CA PRO A 72 22.78 -4.71 9.62
C PRO A 72 22.04 -5.05 8.32
N PRO A 73 21.91 -4.08 7.40
CA PRO A 73 21.28 -4.32 6.11
C PRO A 73 22.08 -5.36 5.30
N ARG A 74 21.36 -6.32 4.71
CA ARG A 74 21.96 -7.36 3.86
C ARG A 74 22.32 -6.79 2.49
N LEU A 75 23.49 -7.16 1.98
CA LEU A 75 23.92 -6.81 0.62
C LEU A 75 23.36 -7.85 -0.36
N LEU A 76 22.25 -7.52 -1.00
CA LEU A 76 21.62 -8.37 -2.03
C LEU A 76 21.73 -7.71 -3.39
N CYS A 77 22.12 -8.47 -4.41
CA CYS A 77 22.24 -8.04 -5.78
C CYS A 77 20.94 -7.38 -6.28
N SER A 78 21.01 -6.14 -6.75
CA SER A 78 19.84 -5.39 -7.23
C SER A 78 19.22 -5.97 -8.52
N VAL A 79 19.94 -6.86 -9.20
CA VAL A 79 19.51 -7.46 -10.48
C VAL A 79 18.82 -8.80 -10.27
N CYS A 80 19.44 -9.72 -9.52
CA CYS A 80 18.96 -11.10 -9.36
C CYS A 80 18.57 -11.49 -7.92
N GLY A 81 18.84 -10.65 -6.92
CA GLY A 81 18.53 -10.92 -5.52
C GLY A 81 19.49 -11.89 -4.79
N TYR A 82 20.55 -12.38 -5.47
CA TYR A 82 21.59 -13.20 -4.83
C TYR A 82 22.51 -12.37 -3.91
N TRP A 83 23.43 -13.00 -3.17
CA TRP A 83 24.38 -12.29 -2.32
C TRP A 83 25.28 -11.33 -3.14
N GLY A 84 25.20 -10.04 -2.80
CA GLY A 84 25.99 -8.99 -3.46
C GLY A 84 27.43 -9.01 -2.96
N LYS A 85 28.38 -9.25 -3.88
CA LYS A 85 29.82 -9.28 -3.58
C LYS A 85 30.50 -7.95 -3.89
N TYR A 86 29.97 -7.21 -4.87
CA TYR A 86 30.54 -5.97 -5.36
C TYR A 86 29.55 -4.83 -5.24
N LYS A 87 30.05 -3.59 -5.25
CA LYS A 87 29.24 -2.37 -5.25
C LYS A 87 29.62 -1.50 -6.43
N CYS A 88 28.62 -0.97 -7.12
CA CYS A 88 28.85 -0.03 -8.21
C CYS A 88 29.49 1.28 -7.68
N LYS A 89 30.56 1.74 -8.33
CA LYS A 89 31.26 2.99 -7.93
C LYS A 89 30.43 4.26 -8.15
N ARG A 90 29.34 4.20 -8.92
CA ARG A 90 28.50 5.36 -9.27
C ARG A 90 27.31 5.55 -8.31
N CYS A 91 26.65 4.45 -7.92
CA CYS A 91 25.39 4.47 -7.16
C CYS A 91 25.43 3.62 -5.88
N ALA A 92 26.57 2.98 -5.59
CA ALA A 92 26.77 2.06 -4.46
C ALA A 92 25.82 0.84 -4.41
N MET A 93 25.00 0.60 -5.43
CA MET A 93 24.12 -0.58 -5.45
C MET A 93 24.95 -1.87 -5.57
N PRO A 94 24.63 -2.88 -4.75
CA PRO A 94 25.33 -4.15 -4.77
C PRO A 94 24.92 -5.03 -5.98
N TYR A 95 25.90 -5.79 -6.50
CA TYR A 95 25.69 -6.81 -7.53
C TYR A 95 26.53 -8.07 -7.23
N CYS A 96 26.13 -9.22 -7.79
CA CYS A 96 26.81 -10.49 -7.52
C CYS A 96 28.03 -10.73 -8.43
N ASP A 97 27.89 -10.49 -9.74
CA ASP A 97 28.88 -10.81 -10.77
C ASP A 97 28.85 -9.80 -11.95
N MET A 98 29.83 -9.88 -12.85
CA MET A 98 29.97 -8.99 -14.01
C MET A 98 28.75 -8.98 -14.95
N ASN A 99 28.03 -10.10 -15.08
CA ASN A 99 26.80 -10.12 -15.87
C ASN A 99 25.71 -9.21 -15.26
N CYS A 100 25.59 -9.25 -13.92
CA CYS A 100 24.69 -8.34 -13.22
C CYS A 100 25.21 -6.89 -13.24
N GLU A 101 26.53 -6.68 -13.32
CA GLU A 101 27.11 -5.34 -13.50
C GLU A 101 26.71 -4.72 -14.85
N ALA A 102 26.78 -5.48 -15.95
CA ALA A 102 26.38 -5.01 -17.27
C ALA A 102 24.89 -4.61 -17.29
N ILE A 103 24.02 -5.50 -16.83
CA ILE A 103 22.57 -5.25 -16.74
C ILE A 103 22.28 -4.06 -15.81
N HIS A 104 23.00 -3.98 -14.68
CA HIS A 104 22.92 -2.85 -13.76
C HIS A 104 23.27 -1.54 -14.45
N ASN A 105 24.39 -1.49 -15.19
CA ASN A 105 24.84 -0.30 -15.90
C ASN A 105 23.86 0.18 -16.97
N GLU A 106 23.17 -0.74 -17.63
CA GLU A 106 22.19 -0.42 -18.68
C GLU A 106 20.83 0.04 -18.13
N THR A 107 20.32 -0.62 -17.08
CA THR A 107 18.90 -0.49 -16.69
C THR A 107 18.67 0.16 -15.34
N ARG A 108 19.67 0.20 -14.47
CA ARG A 108 19.51 0.55 -13.04
C ARG A 108 20.54 1.55 -12.51
N CYS A 109 21.60 1.85 -13.24
CA CYS A 109 22.69 2.69 -12.73
C CYS A 109 22.30 4.18 -12.77
N GLU A 110 21.62 4.62 -11.73
CA GLU A 110 21.32 6.04 -11.50
C GLU A 110 22.56 6.77 -10.98
N ARG A 111 22.75 8.02 -11.42
CA ARG A 111 23.93 8.79 -11.05
C ARG A 111 23.76 9.33 -9.63
N ARG A 112 24.66 8.87 -8.73
CA ARG A 112 25.28 9.59 -7.60
C ARG A 112 24.76 9.27 -6.20
N VAL A 113 25.65 8.63 -5.44
CA VAL A 113 25.80 8.90 -4.00
C VAL A 113 26.74 10.11 -3.88
N ILE A 114 26.23 11.28 -3.50
CA ILE A 114 27.03 12.31 -2.79
C ILE A 114 26.92 11.94 -1.31
#